data_AF-A0A960V8Q9-F1
#
_entry.id   AF-A0A960V8Q9-F1
#
_cell.length_a   1.000
_cell.length_b   1.000
_cell.length_c   1.000
_cell.angle_alpha   90.00
_cell.angle_beta   90.00
_cell.angle_gamma   90.00
#
_symmetry.space_group_name_H-M   'P 1'
#
loop_
_entity.id
_entity.type
_entity.pdbx_description
1 polymer ?
#
loop_
_entity_poly.entity_id
_entity_poly.type
_entity_poly.pdbx_seq_one_letter_code
_entity_poly.pdbx_strand_id
1 'polypeptide(L)'
;PSSPTVSGSSETPLGTIGVSTNGVAIFSNDAGPGDTLSKEAGTFDTYAGHPQQQGVYHYHAEPIYLTSTNTANLIGVSLDGYAIYGTKCDNGTSDTSDDYSPASPSSSPTGTGLDSNHGHTTTTTHFSTATYHYHVGLDSTAGITTIFGDYFHGAPGSAR
;
A
#
# COMPACT_ATOMS: atom_id res chain seq x y z
N PRO A 1 6.02 13.38 -3.38
CA PRO A 1 6.22 14.09 -4.66
C PRO A 1 4.89 14.61 -5.17
N SER A 2 4.79 15.89 -5.55
CA SER A 2 3.53 16.46 -6.09
C SER A 2 3.25 16.05 -7.53
N SER A 3 4.21 15.39 -8.19
CA SER A 3 4.09 14.87 -9.56
C SER A 3 4.95 13.61 -9.67
N PRO A 4 4.34 12.41 -9.52
CA PRO A 4 5.07 11.15 -9.63
C PRO A 4 5.66 11.00 -11.04
N THR A 5 6.90 10.55 -11.12
CA THR A 5 7.54 10.20 -12.39
C THR A 5 7.92 8.74 -12.37
N VAL A 6 7.52 8.00 -13.40
CA VAL A 6 7.98 6.61 -13.61
C VAL A 6 9.50 6.64 -13.75
N SER A 7 10.23 5.94 -12.88
CA SER A 7 11.70 5.92 -12.91
C SER A 7 12.31 4.52 -12.96
N GLY A 8 11.51 3.50 -13.28
CA GLY A 8 11.90 2.10 -13.04
C GLY A 8 11.80 1.77 -11.54
N SER A 9 11.64 0.48 -11.24
CA SER A 9 11.41 0.03 -9.85
C SER A 9 12.65 0.26 -8.98
N SER A 10 12.47 0.92 -7.83
CA SER A 10 13.52 1.10 -6.82
C SER A 10 13.12 0.47 -5.50
N GLU A 11 14.04 -0.26 -4.85
CA GLU A 11 13.79 -0.87 -3.54
C GLU A 11 13.34 0.18 -2.52
N THR A 12 12.40 -0.22 -1.68
CA THR A 12 11.95 0.59 -0.55
C THR A 12 13.04 0.61 0.53
N PRO A 13 13.35 1.78 1.11
CA PRO A 13 14.29 1.86 2.21
C PRO A 13 13.66 1.32 3.49
N LEU A 14 14.51 0.93 4.44
CA LEU A 14 14.12 0.75 5.83
C LEU A 14 13.40 1.99 6.37
N GLY A 15 12.28 1.77 7.05
CA GLY A 15 11.52 2.81 7.73
C GLY A 15 10.37 3.36 6.88
N THR A 16 10.11 4.66 6.97
CA THR A 16 8.92 5.28 6.38
C THR A 16 8.98 5.31 4.85
N ILE A 17 7.96 4.75 4.22
CA ILE A 17 7.76 4.69 2.77
C ILE A 17 6.47 5.37 2.31
N GLY A 18 5.69 5.90 3.25
CA GLY A 18 4.47 6.64 2.95
C GLY A 18 3.80 7.18 4.20
N VAL A 19 2.66 7.83 4.00
CA VAL A 19 1.81 8.34 5.08
C VAL A 19 0.37 7.92 4.83
N SER A 20 -0.30 7.43 5.88
CA SER A 20 -1.70 7.05 5.81
C SER A 20 -2.62 8.27 5.89
N THR A 21 -3.89 8.09 5.53
CA THR A 21 -4.93 9.14 5.59
C THR A 21 -5.20 9.62 7.02
N ASN A 22 -4.90 8.80 8.05
CA ASN A 22 -4.94 9.21 9.45
C ASN A 22 -3.60 9.74 9.99
N GLY A 23 -2.60 9.99 9.13
CA GLY A 23 -1.33 10.63 9.48
C GLY A 23 -0.29 9.72 10.13
N VAL A 24 -0.56 8.41 10.20
CA VAL A 24 0.38 7.41 10.70
C VAL A 24 1.39 7.05 9.61
N ALA A 25 2.65 6.81 10.00
CA ALA A 25 3.68 6.43 9.06
C ALA A 25 3.40 5.03 8.49
N ILE A 26 3.62 4.87 7.19
CA ILE A 26 3.62 3.56 6.52
C ILE A 26 5.08 3.15 6.39
N PHE A 27 5.43 1.97 6.91
CA PHE A 27 6.79 1.43 6.88
C PHE A 27 6.92 0.33 5.82
N SER A 28 8.15 0.14 5.34
CA SER A 28 8.53 -0.97 4.46
C SER A 28 8.30 -2.33 5.12
N ASN A 29 8.26 -3.40 4.32
CA ASN A 29 8.22 -4.77 4.84
C ASN A 29 9.56 -5.23 5.44
N ASP A 30 10.62 -4.42 5.32
CA ASP A 30 11.88 -4.68 5.99
C ASP A 30 11.77 -4.33 7.50
N ALA A 31 11.75 -5.38 8.33
CA ALA A 31 11.70 -5.33 9.79
C ALA A 31 13.05 -4.93 10.44
N GLY A 32 14.09 -4.71 9.63
CA GLY A 32 15.42 -4.38 10.10
C GLY A 32 16.30 -5.61 10.40
N PRO A 33 17.63 -5.41 10.59
CA PRO A 33 18.58 -6.51 10.68
C PRO A 33 18.29 -7.46 11.86
N GLY A 34 18.01 -8.73 11.54
CA GLY A 34 17.82 -9.80 12.53
C GLY A 34 16.36 -10.06 12.93
N ASP A 35 15.42 -9.25 12.44
CA ASP A 35 13.99 -9.48 12.63
C ASP A 35 13.29 -9.91 11.33
N THR A 36 12.02 -10.32 11.44
CA THR A 36 11.16 -10.59 10.29
C THR A 36 9.81 -9.93 10.47
N LEU A 37 9.18 -9.51 9.38
CA LEU A 37 7.85 -8.91 9.45
C LEU A 37 6.81 -9.83 10.12
N SER A 38 6.95 -11.16 9.94
CA SER A 38 6.11 -12.14 10.61
C SER A 38 6.22 -12.10 12.15
N LYS A 39 7.40 -11.79 12.69
CA LYS A 39 7.58 -11.62 14.15
C LYS A 39 7.01 -10.30 14.61
N GLU A 40 7.25 -9.21 13.87
CA GLU A 40 6.66 -7.90 14.17
C GLU A 40 5.13 -7.95 14.18
N ALA A 41 4.53 -8.73 13.29
CA ALA A 41 3.08 -8.93 13.24
C ALA A 41 2.48 -9.41 14.57
N GLY A 42 3.25 -10.12 15.40
CA GLY A 42 2.84 -10.54 16.74
C GLY A 42 2.75 -9.40 17.76
N THR A 43 3.20 -8.19 17.41
CA THR A 43 3.22 -7.00 18.27
C THR A 43 2.18 -5.95 17.86
N PHE A 44 1.49 -6.17 16.75
CA PHE A 44 0.50 -5.23 16.24
C PHE A 44 -0.71 -5.12 17.17
N ASP A 45 -1.28 -3.92 17.23
CA ASP A 45 -2.57 -3.70 17.87
C ASP A 45 -3.74 -4.20 17.01
N THR A 46 -4.96 -4.01 17.52
CA THR A 46 -6.20 -4.44 16.85
C THR A 46 -6.41 -3.81 15.47
N TYR A 47 -5.72 -2.71 15.15
CA TYR A 47 -5.80 -2.02 13.86
C TYR A 47 -4.51 -2.16 13.04
N ALA A 48 -3.69 -3.17 13.36
CA ALA A 48 -2.50 -3.58 12.62
C ALA A 48 -1.33 -2.57 12.65
N GLY A 49 -1.30 -1.67 13.64
CA GLY A 49 -0.18 -0.75 13.86
C GLY A 49 0.61 -1.08 15.13
N HIS A 50 1.84 -0.60 15.20
CA HIS A 50 2.70 -0.78 16.38
C HIS A 50 3.78 0.32 16.49
N PRO A 51 4.30 0.59 17.70
CA PRO A 51 5.45 1.47 17.89
C PRO A 51 6.78 0.72 17.75
N GLN A 52 7.77 1.36 17.15
CA GLN A 52 9.17 0.92 17.29
C GLN A 52 9.79 1.48 18.59
N GLN A 53 11.00 1.02 18.95
CA GLN A 53 11.66 1.33 20.23
C GLN A 53 11.85 2.84 20.54
N GLN A 54 12.07 3.66 19.53
CA GLN A 54 12.15 5.13 19.61
C GLN A 54 10.77 5.83 19.52
N GLY A 55 9.67 5.07 19.57
CA GLY A 55 8.32 5.59 19.80
C GLY A 55 7.50 5.96 18.57
N VAL A 56 8.01 5.76 17.35
CA VAL A 56 7.23 6.03 16.13
C VAL A 56 6.20 4.92 15.95
N TYR A 57 4.92 5.27 16.05
CA TYR A 57 3.82 4.37 15.70
C TYR A 57 3.62 4.35 14.18
N HIS A 58 3.50 3.15 13.62
CA HIS A 58 3.48 2.94 12.17
C HIS A 58 2.71 1.68 11.78
N TYR A 59 2.40 1.57 10.49
CA TYR A 59 1.80 0.40 9.86
C TYR A 59 2.78 -0.26 8.90
N HIS A 60 2.86 -1.59 8.92
CA HIS A 60 3.38 -2.41 7.81
C HIS A 60 2.23 -3.13 7.08
N ALA A 61 1.22 -3.52 7.85
CA ALA A 61 0.05 -4.25 7.40
C ALA A 61 -1.14 -3.34 7.13
N GLU A 62 -2.10 -3.85 6.34
CA GLU A 62 -3.36 -3.16 6.05
C GLU A 62 -3.97 -2.57 7.33
N PRO A 63 -4.15 -1.23 7.42
CA PRO A 63 -4.72 -0.61 8.61
C PRO A 63 -6.22 -0.90 8.64
N ILE A 64 -6.61 -1.93 9.40
CA ILE A 64 -7.97 -2.48 9.40
C ILE A 64 -9.02 -1.39 9.68
N TYR A 65 -8.67 -0.39 10.49
CA TYR A 65 -9.57 0.73 10.76
C TYR A 65 -9.94 1.49 9.47
N LEU A 66 -8.97 1.77 8.60
CA LEU A 66 -9.16 2.57 7.38
C LEU A 66 -9.96 1.82 6.30
N THR A 67 -9.90 0.49 6.31
CA THR A 67 -10.61 -0.36 5.33
C THR A 67 -11.86 -1.03 5.90
N SER A 68 -12.18 -0.80 7.18
CA SER A 68 -13.29 -1.45 7.89
C SER A 68 -14.67 -1.21 7.27
N THR A 69 -14.89 -0.02 6.67
CA THR A 69 -16.16 0.33 6.04
C THR A 69 -16.20 -0.01 4.56
N ASN A 70 -15.04 0.00 3.90
CA ASN A 70 -14.88 -0.38 2.50
C ASN A 70 -13.41 -0.77 2.24
N THR A 71 -13.20 -1.97 1.68
CA THR A 71 -11.86 -2.46 1.32
C THR A 71 -11.31 -1.87 0.02
N ALA A 72 -12.02 -0.94 -0.62
CA ALA A 72 -11.50 -0.08 -1.70
C ALA A 72 -11.06 1.32 -1.21
N ASN A 73 -11.12 1.58 0.11
CA ASN A 73 -10.77 2.89 0.66
C ASN A 73 -9.31 3.27 0.42
N LEU A 74 -9.07 4.59 0.31
CA LEU A 74 -7.74 5.18 0.32
C LEU A 74 -7.10 4.99 1.70
N ILE A 75 -5.99 4.24 1.73
CA ILE A 75 -5.17 4.03 2.93
C ILE A 75 -4.18 5.17 3.10
N GLY A 76 -3.53 5.61 2.02
CA GLY A 76 -2.46 6.60 2.11
C GLY A 76 -1.81 6.95 0.79
N VAL A 77 -0.67 7.61 0.87
CA VAL A 77 0.18 7.98 -0.28
C VAL A 77 1.61 7.55 0.00
N SER A 78 2.23 6.88 -0.96
CA SER A 78 3.63 6.45 -0.92
C SER A 78 4.61 7.61 -1.15
N LEU A 79 5.88 7.43 -0.78
CA LEU A 79 6.92 8.43 -0.97
C LEU A 79 7.26 8.68 -2.44
N ASP A 80 6.95 7.78 -3.36
CA ASP A 80 7.02 8.05 -4.81
C ASP A 80 5.78 8.77 -5.36
N GLY A 81 4.77 9.00 -4.51
CA GLY A 81 3.65 9.92 -4.74
C GLY A 81 2.39 9.28 -5.30
N TYR A 82 2.31 7.95 -5.32
CA TYR A 82 1.11 7.25 -5.74
C TYR A 82 0.20 6.91 -4.56
N ALA A 83 -1.10 6.81 -4.84
CA ALA A 83 -2.07 6.40 -3.83
C ALA A 83 -1.93 4.92 -3.49
N ILE A 84 -2.30 4.58 -2.26
CA ILE A 84 -2.37 3.21 -1.76
C ILE A 84 -3.80 2.96 -1.28
N TYR A 85 -4.44 1.92 -1.82
CA TYR A 85 -5.81 1.52 -1.52
C TYR A 85 -5.84 0.16 -0.80
N GLY A 86 -7.01 -0.19 -0.26
CA GLY A 86 -7.27 -1.53 0.27
C GLY A 86 -7.24 -2.62 -0.81
N THR A 87 -7.67 -3.83 -0.44
CA THR A 87 -7.59 -5.03 -1.31
C THR A 87 -8.43 -4.94 -2.59
N LYS A 88 -9.39 -4.01 -2.65
CA LYS A 88 -10.23 -3.77 -3.82
C LYS A 88 -9.88 -2.46 -4.50
N CYS A 89 -10.22 -2.39 -5.78
CA CYS A 89 -10.26 -1.16 -6.54
C CYS A 89 -11.72 -0.70 -6.67
N ASP A 90 -11.91 0.60 -6.49
CA ASP A 90 -13.14 1.29 -6.86
C ASP A 90 -13.14 1.56 -8.37
N ASN A 91 -14.32 1.55 -8.98
CA ASN A 91 -14.49 1.71 -10.42
C ASN A 91 -14.64 3.19 -10.85
N GLY A 92 -14.20 4.13 -10.03
CA GLY A 92 -14.33 5.56 -10.31
C GLY A 92 -15.71 6.13 -10.00
N THR A 93 -16.51 5.45 -9.17
CA THR A 93 -17.89 5.85 -8.90
C THR A 93 -18.15 5.97 -7.39
N SER A 94 -19.23 6.66 -7.01
CA SER A 94 -19.62 6.70 -5.60
C SER A 94 -20.31 5.41 -5.12
N ASP A 95 -20.70 4.53 -6.04
CA ASP A 95 -21.27 3.24 -5.71
C ASP A 95 -20.11 2.29 -5.33
N THR A 96 -20.22 1.65 -4.17
CA THR A 96 -19.21 0.71 -3.68
C THR A 96 -19.64 -0.75 -3.92
N SER A 97 -20.83 -0.97 -4.48
CA SER A 97 -21.35 -2.32 -4.74
C SER A 97 -20.69 -2.99 -5.94
N ASP A 98 -20.07 -2.22 -6.83
CA ASP A 98 -19.30 -2.68 -7.98
C ASP A 98 -17.77 -2.69 -7.75
N ASP A 99 -17.31 -2.38 -6.52
CA ASP A 99 -15.90 -2.49 -6.13
C ASP A 99 -15.39 -3.92 -6.35
N TYR A 100 -14.29 -4.04 -7.11
CA TYR A 100 -13.77 -5.31 -7.56
C TYR A 100 -12.38 -5.60 -6.99
N SER A 101 -12.04 -6.88 -6.86
CA SER A 101 -10.67 -7.28 -6.51
C SER A 101 -9.85 -7.37 -7.81
N PRO A 102 -8.82 -6.54 -8.01
CA PRO A 102 -8.00 -6.62 -9.20
C PRO A 102 -7.26 -7.97 -9.24
N ALA A 103 -7.27 -8.61 -10.41
CA ALA A 103 -6.63 -9.91 -10.56
C ALA A 103 -5.11 -9.81 -10.31
N SER A 104 -4.58 -10.70 -9.47
CA SER A 104 -3.14 -10.86 -9.19
C SER A 104 -2.34 -11.13 -10.48
N PRO A 105 -1.04 -10.75 -10.57
CA PRO A 105 -0.22 -10.91 -11.76
C PRO A 105 -0.07 -12.39 -12.16
N SER A 106 -0.96 -12.87 -13.03
CA SER A 106 -0.70 -13.97 -13.98
C SER A 106 -1.84 -14.21 -14.98
N SER A 107 -3.00 -13.55 -14.86
CA SER A 107 -4.17 -14.00 -15.65
C SER A 107 -5.24 -12.95 -15.98
N SER A 108 -4.98 -11.64 -15.92
CA SER A 108 -5.99 -10.64 -16.33
C SER A 108 -5.93 -10.34 -17.85
N PRO A 109 -6.88 -10.82 -18.68
CA PRO A 109 -6.92 -10.53 -20.12
C PRO A 109 -7.37 -9.09 -20.43
N THR A 110 -7.79 -8.32 -19.42
CA THR A 110 -8.34 -6.97 -19.57
C THR A 110 -7.32 -5.86 -19.35
N GLY A 111 -6.07 -6.17 -18.99
CA GLY A 111 -5.03 -5.16 -18.75
C GLY A 111 -5.19 -4.34 -17.46
N THR A 112 -6.11 -4.74 -16.58
CA THR A 112 -6.42 -4.08 -15.30
C THR A 112 -5.96 -4.88 -14.08
N GLY A 113 -5.14 -5.92 -14.28
CA GLY A 113 -4.56 -6.72 -13.19
C GLY A 113 -3.43 -5.98 -12.47
N LEU A 114 -3.13 -6.45 -11.25
CA LEU A 114 -2.00 -5.95 -10.47
C LEU A 114 -0.67 -6.37 -11.11
N ASP A 115 0.35 -5.51 -10.99
CA ASP A 115 1.74 -5.80 -11.29
C ASP A 115 2.47 -6.46 -10.09
N SER A 116 3.79 -6.66 -10.22
CA SER A 116 4.63 -7.24 -9.16
C SER A 116 4.68 -6.40 -7.88
N ASN A 117 4.33 -5.12 -7.94
CA ASN A 117 4.36 -4.20 -6.83
C ASN A 117 2.96 -4.02 -6.21
N HIS A 118 2.01 -4.87 -6.60
CA HIS A 118 0.60 -4.78 -6.24
C HIS A 118 -0.08 -3.49 -6.72
N GLY A 119 0.39 -2.89 -7.81
CA GLY A 119 -0.22 -1.70 -8.40
C GLY A 119 -0.77 -1.92 -9.80
N HIS A 120 -1.61 -1.00 -10.25
CA HIS A 120 -2.12 -0.96 -11.63
C HIS A 120 -2.56 0.45 -12.02
N THR A 121 -2.94 0.64 -13.28
CA THR A 121 -3.40 1.94 -13.80
C THR A 121 -4.87 1.87 -14.21
N THR A 122 -5.72 2.57 -13.46
CA THR A 122 -7.13 2.76 -13.79
C THR A 122 -7.64 4.06 -13.16
N THR A 123 -8.87 4.45 -13.45
CA THR A 123 -9.55 5.55 -12.75
C THR A 123 -10.02 5.10 -11.38
N THR A 124 -10.07 6.03 -10.42
CA THR A 124 -10.66 5.81 -9.10
C THR A 124 -11.54 7.01 -8.75
N THR A 125 -12.31 6.92 -7.67
CA THR A 125 -13.05 8.03 -7.06
C THR A 125 -12.19 9.26 -6.81
N HIS A 126 -10.87 9.08 -6.63
CA HIS A 126 -9.93 10.16 -6.36
C HIS A 126 -9.20 10.64 -7.63
N PHE A 127 -9.19 9.83 -8.70
CA PHE A 127 -8.52 10.13 -9.96
C PHE A 127 -9.46 9.91 -11.15
N SER A 128 -9.98 11.01 -11.70
CA SER A 128 -10.84 10.99 -12.89
C SER A 128 -10.12 10.62 -14.19
N THR A 129 -8.78 10.55 -14.15
CA THR A 129 -7.93 10.05 -15.24
C THR A 129 -7.22 8.80 -14.78
N ALA A 130 -7.02 7.83 -15.69
CA ALA A 130 -6.33 6.60 -15.37
C ALA A 130 -4.93 6.90 -14.79
N THR A 131 -4.72 6.52 -13.53
CA THR A 131 -3.54 6.87 -12.74
C THR A 131 -3.03 5.62 -12.05
N TYR A 132 -1.72 5.43 -12.03
CA TYR A 132 -1.12 4.31 -11.31
C TYR A 132 -1.37 4.44 -9.80
N HIS A 133 -1.72 3.34 -9.14
CA HIS A 133 -1.88 3.26 -7.70
C HIS A 133 -1.66 1.84 -7.20
N TYR A 134 -1.39 1.73 -5.91
CA TYR A 134 -1.12 0.48 -5.21
C TYR A 134 -2.34 -0.05 -4.47
N HIS A 135 -2.32 -1.35 -4.24
CA HIS A 135 -3.24 -2.04 -3.34
C HIS A 135 -2.44 -2.80 -2.28
N VAL A 136 -2.99 -2.88 -1.07
CA VAL A 136 -2.50 -3.85 -0.09
C VAL A 136 -2.59 -5.27 -0.68
N GLY A 137 -1.62 -6.11 -0.33
CA GLY A 137 -1.51 -7.46 -0.88
C GLY A 137 -1.00 -8.45 0.16
N LEU A 138 -1.32 -9.74 -0.02
CA LEU A 138 -0.78 -10.78 0.85
C LEU A 138 0.72 -10.92 0.63
N ASP A 139 1.51 -10.63 1.66
CA ASP A 139 2.89 -11.09 1.73
C ASP A 139 2.88 -12.54 2.22
N SER A 140 3.11 -13.47 1.28
CA SER A 140 3.17 -14.90 1.57
C SER A 140 4.33 -15.32 2.49
N THR A 141 5.40 -14.52 2.56
CA THR A 141 6.55 -14.78 3.43
C THR A 141 6.23 -14.37 4.87
N ALA A 142 5.56 -13.23 5.05
CA ALA A 142 5.16 -12.73 6.36
C ALA A 142 3.86 -13.37 6.88
N GLY A 143 2.99 -13.83 5.97
CA GLY A 143 1.68 -14.42 6.27
C GLY A 143 0.59 -13.39 6.57
N ILE A 144 0.80 -12.13 6.18
CA ILE A 144 -0.10 -11.00 6.47
C ILE A 144 -0.31 -10.14 5.22
N THR A 145 -1.41 -9.37 5.20
CA THR A 145 -1.66 -8.38 4.14
C THR A 145 -0.85 -7.12 4.41
N THR A 146 0.12 -6.80 3.56
CA THR A 146 1.01 -5.64 3.67
C THR A 146 0.57 -4.47 2.81
N ILE A 147 0.89 -3.25 3.24
CA ILE A 147 0.49 -2.01 2.55
C ILE A 147 1.21 -1.80 1.23
N PHE A 148 2.46 -2.26 1.16
CA PHE A 148 3.34 -1.95 0.06
C PHE A 148 4.27 -3.12 -0.23
N GLY A 149 4.62 -3.32 -1.49
CA GLY A 149 5.62 -4.31 -1.88
C GLY A 149 7.06 -3.85 -1.59
N ASP A 150 8.03 -4.57 -2.12
CA ASP A 150 9.45 -4.28 -1.86
C ASP A 150 9.99 -3.09 -2.68
N TYR A 151 9.23 -2.60 -3.67
CA TYR A 151 9.69 -1.61 -4.64
C TYR A 151 8.68 -0.48 -4.89
N PHE A 152 9.17 0.75 -4.99
CA PHE A 152 8.46 1.88 -5.59
C PHE A 152 8.33 1.70 -7.11
N HIS A 153 7.31 2.33 -7.70
CA HIS A 153 7.04 2.38 -9.14
C HIS A 153 7.69 3.62 -9.75
N GLY A 154 7.68 4.72 -8.99
CA GLY A 154 8.33 5.97 -9.32
C GLY A 154 9.55 6.27 -8.47
N ALA A 155 10.11 7.46 -8.69
CA ALA A 155 11.23 7.95 -7.89
C ALA A 155 10.72 8.42 -6.51
N PRO A 156 11.20 7.83 -5.40
CA PRO A 156 10.78 8.27 -4.08
C PRO A 156 11.31 9.67 -3.76
N GLY A 157 10.47 10.45 -3.07
CA GLY A 157 10.89 11.65 -2.35
C GLY A 157 11.60 11.29 -1.03
N SER A 158 11.84 12.30 -0.20
CA SER A 158 12.40 12.10 1.15
C SER A 158 11.33 12.27 2.21
N ALA A 159 11.26 11.34 3.17
CA ALA A 159 10.66 11.61 4.48
C ALA A 159 11.66 12.45 5.29
N ARG A 160 11.22 13.56 5.87
CA ARG A 160 12.04 14.44 6.73
C ARG A 160 11.46 14.48 8.13
#